data_AF-A0A9W6WJE6-F1
#
_entry.id   AF-A0A9W6WJE6-F1
#
_cell.length_a   1.000
_cell.length_b   1.000
_cell.length_c   1.000
_cell.angle_alpha   90.00
_cell.angle_beta   90.00
_cell.angle_gamma   90.00
#
_symmetry.space_group_name_H-M   'P 1'
#
loop_
_entity.id
_entity.type
_entity.pdbx_description
1 polymer ?
#
loop_
_entity_poly.entity_id
_entity_poly.type
_entity_poly.pdbx_seq_one_letter_code
_entity_poly.pdbx_strand_id
1 'polypeptide(L)'
;MTVVGIGDKFKKLIKTKTLHDDSLIKADLTIHKPIVYQWYKMNLNQFTNNESFEFTPENYSYMINKLIFELIFPKSENTTKVETPDIILIERQRFRTMGSHNIFEHILKSNILENMLYSSLNSLRLINYNNLKFQVISVNPQVMSSYWVNYYENNKNNYKLIPENKIFDKKKNEIDSKQLRIQLVYNWLDNILSNNSNKTKKSKFTPFNISNDLLTDKNNQFNDILKLKTNESKKVYELVNLMNELNLNNDLKIKLNKNQSDLLKSIEINPKGDDLSDSLLHGLNWLIFEKNKINLFNFINNYKINDGDNLNNKQLKLILTEDFKNYLNSLKLTES
;
A
#
# COMPACT_ATOMS: atom_id res chain seq x y z
N MET A 1 11.71 6.64 -3.01
CA MET A 1 10.28 6.60 -2.64
C MET A 1 9.64 5.39 -3.28
N THR A 2 8.67 4.79 -2.60
CA THR A 2 7.92 3.65 -3.12
C THR A 2 6.45 4.02 -3.14
N VAL A 3 5.77 3.66 -4.22
CA VAL A 3 4.33 3.93 -4.38
C VAL A 3 3.66 2.67 -4.90
N VAL A 4 2.48 2.39 -4.35
CA VAL A 4 1.59 1.33 -4.82
C VAL A 4 0.21 1.93 -5.04
N GLY A 5 -0.28 1.82 -6.27
CA GLY A 5 -1.68 2.04 -6.59
C GLY A 5 -2.45 0.76 -6.34
N ILE A 6 -3.19 0.70 -5.23
CA ILE A 6 -4.11 -0.40 -4.94
C ILE A 6 -5.54 0.12 -5.03
N GLY A 7 -6.37 -0.56 -5.81
CA GLY A 7 -7.79 -0.24 -5.89
C GLY A 7 -8.64 -1.49 -5.80
N ASP A 8 -9.92 -1.27 -5.52
CA ASP A 8 -10.94 -2.31 -5.53
C ASP A 8 -12.20 -1.71 -6.17
N LYS A 9 -13.09 -2.54 -6.72
CA LYS A 9 -14.41 -2.10 -7.20
C LYS A 9 -15.36 -1.69 -6.05
N PHE A 10 -14.83 -1.25 -4.89
CA PHE A 10 -15.59 -0.74 -3.75
C PHE A 10 -16.49 0.45 -4.11
N LYS A 11 -16.16 1.20 -5.18
CA LYS A 11 -16.96 2.32 -5.72
C LYS A 11 -18.44 1.99 -5.98
N LYS A 12 -18.81 0.72 -6.14
CA LYS A 12 -20.19 0.33 -6.42
C LYS A 12 -21.04 0.00 -5.18
N LEU A 13 -20.42 -0.17 -4.02
CA LEU A 13 -21.10 -0.65 -2.80
C LEU A 13 -21.50 0.45 -1.82
N ILE A 14 -20.89 1.64 -1.91
CA ILE A 14 -21.32 2.83 -1.16
C ILE A 14 -21.98 3.82 -2.14
N LYS A 15 -23.04 3.37 -2.82
CA LYS A 15 -24.13 4.29 -3.18
C LYS A 15 -25.09 4.24 -2.01
N THR A 16 -24.95 5.22 -1.12
CA THR A 16 -25.96 5.56 -0.12
C THR A 16 -27.27 5.80 -0.87
N LYS A 17 -28.17 4.81 -0.87
CA LYS A 17 -29.60 5.11 -1.00
C LYS A 17 -29.87 6.08 0.15
N THR A 18 -30.32 7.28 -0.20
CA THR A 18 -30.77 8.35 0.69
C THR A 18 -31.29 7.81 2.02
N LEU A 19 -30.65 8.22 3.11
CA LEU A 19 -30.95 7.88 4.51
C LEU A 19 -32.30 8.47 4.96
N HIS A 20 -33.38 8.01 4.34
CA HIS A 20 -34.73 8.16 4.88
C HIS A 20 -35.38 6.82 5.26
N ASP A 21 -34.68 5.70 5.06
CA ASP A 21 -35.10 4.40 5.55
C ASP A 21 -34.08 3.84 6.54
N ASP A 22 -34.50 3.58 7.78
CA ASP A 22 -33.79 2.84 8.84
C ASP A 22 -33.49 1.37 8.46
N SER A 23 -33.63 1.00 7.19
CA SER A 23 -33.28 -0.32 6.69
C SER A 23 -31.76 -0.41 6.45
N LEU A 24 -31.08 -1.01 7.43
CA LEU A 24 -29.85 -1.82 7.32
C LEU A 24 -28.98 -1.56 6.07
N ILE A 25 -27.80 -0.98 6.31
CA ILE A 25 -26.66 -1.05 5.38
C ILE A 25 -26.27 -2.53 5.23
N LYS A 26 -26.92 -3.25 4.30
CA LYS A 26 -26.41 -4.52 3.78
C LYS A 26 -25.36 -4.20 2.73
N ALA A 27 -24.15 -3.88 3.19
CA ALA A 27 -22.99 -3.92 2.32
C ALA A 27 -22.73 -5.40 1.98
N ASP A 28 -23.20 -5.84 0.81
CA ASP A 28 -22.85 -7.13 0.24
C ASP A 28 -21.37 -7.11 -0.15
N LEU A 29 -20.49 -7.34 0.84
CA LEU A 29 -19.03 -7.39 0.68
C LEU A 29 -18.64 -8.69 -0.03
N THR A 30 -19.10 -8.86 -1.27
CA THR A 30 -18.62 -9.95 -2.12
C THR A 30 -17.11 -9.85 -2.26
N ILE A 31 -16.47 -11.00 -2.03
CA ILE A 31 -15.06 -11.24 -1.77
C ILE A 31 -14.22 -10.92 -3.01
N HIS A 32 -13.97 -9.65 -3.29
CA HIS A 32 -12.94 -9.29 -4.26
C HIS A 32 -11.64 -8.98 -3.53
N LYS A 33 -10.57 -9.63 -3.99
CA LYS A 33 -9.23 -9.30 -3.52
C LYS A 33 -8.85 -7.95 -4.13
N PRO A 34 -8.16 -7.07 -3.38
CA PRO A 34 -7.65 -5.82 -3.92
C PRO A 34 -6.77 -6.06 -5.14
N ILE A 35 -6.81 -5.13 -6.09
CA ILE A 35 -6.06 -5.19 -7.34
C ILE A 35 -4.94 -4.15 -7.27
N VAL A 36 -3.71 -4.60 -7.55
CA VAL A 36 -2.56 -3.73 -7.73
C VAL A 36 -2.55 -3.24 -9.18
N TYR A 37 -2.72 -1.93 -9.38
CA TYR A 37 -2.70 -1.28 -10.69
C TYR A 37 -1.32 -0.75 -11.06
N GLN A 38 -0.53 -0.36 -10.06
CA GLN A 38 0.79 0.20 -10.25
C GLN A 38 1.64 -0.07 -9.00
N TRP A 39 2.93 -0.37 -9.18
CA TRP A 39 3.81 -0.64 -8.05
C TRP A 39 5.26 -0.40 -8.46
N TYR A 40 5.94 0.59 -7.87
CA TYR A 40 7.32 0.91 -8.24
C TYR A 40 8.10 1.51 -7.08
N LYS A 41 9.42 1.46 -7.23
CA LYS A 41 10.41 2.14 -6.42
C LYS A 41 11.19 3.09 -7.33
N MET A 42 11.40 4.33 -6.89
CA MET A 42 12.10 5.33 -7.67
C MET A 42 13.09 6.17 -6.85
N ASN A 43 14.12 6.65 -7.52
CA ASN A 43 15.00 7.71 -7.05
C ASN A 43 14.40 9.06 -7.44
N LEU A 44 14.11 9.90 -6.43
CA LEU A 44 13.42 11.17 -6.66
C LEU A 44 14.27 12.22 -7.36
N ASN A 45 15.59 12.24 -7.15
CA ASN A 45 16.47 13.21 -7.80
C ASN A 45 16.51 12.95 -9.31
N GLN A 46 16.63 11.67 -9.68
CA GLN A 46 16.58 11.25 -11.08
C GLN A 46 15.21 11.52 -11.70
N PHE A 47 14.13 11.16 -11.01
CA PHE A 47 12.76 11.44 -11.46
C PHE A 47 12.55 12.94 -11.75
N THR A 48 13.09 13.81 -10.89
CA THR A 48 12.86 15.25 -11.00
C THR A 48 13.83 15.97 -11.93
N ASN A 49 14.84 15.28 -12.47
CA ASN A 49 15.99 15.89 -13.16
C ASN A 49 16.74 16.89 -12.29
N ASN A 50 16.74 16.70 -10.97
CA ASN A 50 17.52 17.54 -10.09
C ASN A 50 18.94 17.00 -10.00
N GLU A 51 19.85 17.61 -10.76
CA GLU A 51 21.29 17.29 -10.71
C GLU A 51 21.94 17.79 -9.40
N SER A 52 21.32 18.80 -8.74
CA SER A 52 21.78 19.29 -7.45
C SER A 52 21.27 18.39 -6.33
N PHE A 53 22.20 17.82 -5.55
CA PHE A 53 21.90 17.05 -4.34
C PHE A 53 21.71 17.95 -3.11
N GLU A 54 21.52 19.25 -3.31
CA GLU A 54 21.50 20.23 -2.23
C GLU A 54 20.19 20.21 -1.44
N PHE A 55 20.32 20.24 -0.12
CA PHE A 55 19.20 20.24 0.83
C PHE A 55 18.59 21.63 1.00
N THR A 56 18.00 22.17 -0.07
CA THR A 56 17.32 23.47 -0.03
C THR A 56 15.79 23.30 -0.01
N PRO A 57 15.06 24.23 0.64
CA PRO A 57 13.59 24.23 0.59
C PRO A 57 13.03 24.29 -0.83
N GLU A 58 13.69 25.04 -1.72
CA GLU A 58 13.30 25.18 -3.13
C GLU A 58 13.36 23.84 -3.87
N ASN A 59 14.48 23.11 -3.73
CA ASN A 59 14.64 21.79 -4.34
C ASN A 59 13.59 20.80 -3.87
N TYR A 60 13.36 20.72 -2.56
CA TYR A 60 12.35 19.81 -2.01
C TYR A 60 10.93 20.20 -2.42
N SER A 61 10.61 21.50 -2.44
CA SER A 61 9.31 21.98 -2.92
C SER A 61 9.08 21.61 -4.38
N TYR A 62 10.07 21.82 -5.25
CA TYR A 62 10.01 21.41 -6.65
C TYR A 62 9.79 19.90 -6.80
N MET A 63 10.54 19.09 -6.05
CA MET A 63 10.40 17.63 -6.08
C MET A 63 9.01 17.18 -5.65
N ILE A 64 8.45 17.76 -4.59
CA ILE A 64 7.10 17.46 -4.11
C ILE A 64 6.03 17.86 -5.12
N ASN A 65 6.15 19.04 -5.73
CA ASN A 65 5.21 19.48 -6.75
C ASN A 65 5.17 18.54 -7.94
N LYS A 66 6.34 18.14 -8.46
CA LYS A 66 6.43 17.13 -9.53
C LYS A 66 5.80 15.81 -9.11
N LEU A 67 6.13 15.32 -7.92
CA LEU A 67 5.55 14.08 -7.40
C LEU A 67 4.02 14.15 -7.33
N ILE A 68 3.46 15.24 -6.81
CA ILE A 68 2.01 15.37 -6.68
C ILE A 68 1.35 15.39 -8.07
N PHE A 69 1.80 16.21 -9.00
CA PHE A 69 1.09 16.46 -10.25
C PHE A 69 1.45 15.50 -11.40
N GLU A 70 2.60 14.84 -11.35
CA GLU A 70 3.01 13.87 -12.37
C GLU A 70 2.79 12.42 -11.92
N LEU A 71 2.70 12.17 -10.61
CA LEU A 71 2.64 10.80 -10.06
C LEU A 71 1.33 10.49 -9.33
N ILE A 72 0.89 11.37 -8.43
CA ILE A 72 -0.31 11.13 -7.60
C ILE A 72 -1.58 11.54 -8.35
N PHE A 73 -1.53 12.67 -9.04
CA PHE A 73 -2.64 13.24 -9.82
C PHE A 73 -2.20 13.50 -11.26
N PRO A 74 -1.76 12.47 -12.00
CA PRO A 74 -1.32 12.65 -13.38
C PRO A 74 -2.46 13.22 -14.22
N LYS A 75 -2.14 14.24 -15.04
CA LYS A 75 -3.05 14.71 -16.06
C LYS A 75 -3.04 13.69 -17.20
N SER A 76 -4.15 12.98 -17.40
CA SER A 76 -4.32 12.12 -18.58
C SER A 76 -4.36 13.01 -19.83
N GLU A 77 -3.54 12.70 -20.83
CA GLU A 77 -3.50 13.43 -22.10
C GLU A 77 -4.81 13.28 -22.90
N ASN A 78 -5.56 12.21 -22.63
CA ASN A 78 -6.71 11.79 -23.43
C ASN A 78 -8.06 11.94 -22.72
N THR A 79 -8.08 12.38 -21.45
CA THR A 79 -9.32 12.59 -20.71
C THR A 79 -9.29 13.88 -19.91
N THR A 80 -10.43 14.58 -19.86
CA THR A 80 -10.61 15.77 -19.00
C THR A 80 -10.70 15.43 -17.50
N LYS A 81 -10.63 14.13 -17.16
CA LYS A 81 -10.81 13.61 -15.81
C LYS A 81 -9.46 13.20 -15.24
N VAL A 82 -8.99 13.94 -14.25
CA VAL A 82 -7.83 13.53 -13.44
C VAL A 82 -8.22 12.23 -12.71
N GLU A 83 -7.45 11.16 -12.90
CA GLU A 83 -7.58 9.98 -12.04
C GLU A 83 -7.02 10.36 -10.66
N THR A 84 -7.91 10.38 -9.67
CA THR A 84 -7.57 10.76 -8.31
C THR A 84 -7.64 9.54 -7.40
N PRO A 85 -6.57 9.21 -6.65
CA PRO A 85 -6.72 8.27 -5.56
C PRO A 85 -7.74 8.82 -4.56
N ASP A 86 -8.64 7.97 -4.08
CA ASP A 86 -9.56 8.36 -3.01
C ASP A 86 -8.79 8.47 -1.68
N ILE A 87 -7.69 7.73 -1.53
CA ILE A 87 -6.90 7.62 -0.29
C ILE A 87 -5.42 7.53 -0.61
N ILE A 88 -4.63 8.32 0.11
CA ILE A 88 -3.17 8.37 0.04
C ILE A 88 -2.63 7.99 1.42
N LEU A 89 -1.89 6.88 1.48
CA LEU A 89 -1.23 6.42 2.69
C LEU A 89 0.23 6.88 2.68
N ILE A 90 0.67 7.53 3.75
CA ILE A 90 2.05 7.97 3.93
C ILE A 90 2.59 7.32 5.21
N GLU A 91 3.62 6.48 5.08
CA GLU A 91 4.29 5.90 6.25
C GLU A 91 5.05 6.98 7.02
N ARG A 92 4.85 7.04 8.33
CA ARG A 92 5.60 7.96 9.19
C ARG A 92 7.05 7.53 9.33
N GLN A 93 7.98 8.45 9.05
CA GLN A 93 9.37 8.27 9.35
C GLN A 93 9.58 8.22 10.89
N ARG A 94 10.36 7.23 11.36
CA ARG A 94 10.68 7.10 12.79
C ARG A 94 11.82 8.06 13.16
N PHE A 95 11.62 8.87 14.19
CA PHE A 95 12.69 9.64 14.81
C PHE A 95 13.70 8.68 15.46
N ARG A 96 14.99 8.86 15.20
CA ARG A 96 16.06 8.10 15.85
C ARG A 96 17.07 9.08 16.43
N THR A 97 17.26 9.04 17.74
CA THR A 97 18.10 9.99 18.50
C THR A 97 19.55 9.54 18.69
N MET A 98 19.90 8.29 18.40
CA MET A 98 21.23 7.72 18.67
C MET A 98 21.84 7.05 17.42
N GLY A 99 21.92 7.79 16.32
CA GLY A 99 22.55 7.34 15.07
C GLY A 99 23.83 8.10 14.73
N SER A 100 24.65 7.55 13.83
CA SER A 100 25.75 8.31 13.23
C SER A 100 25.23 9.55 12.47
N HIS A 101 26.09 10.55 12.27
CA HIS A 101 25.73 11.80 11.57
C HIS A 101 25.04 11.55 10.20
N ASN A 102 25.52 10.57 9.44
CA ASN A 102 24.91 10.23 8.15
C ASN A 102 23.46 9.71 8.30
N ILE A 103 23.16 8.98 9.37
CA ILE A 103 21.80 8.51 9.65
C ILE A 103 20.89 9.69 9.99
N PHE A 104 21.40 10.67 10.74
CA PHE A 104 20.65 11.88 11.07
C PHE A 104 20.26 12.67 9.81
N GLU A 105 21.20 12.85 8.89
CA GLU A 105 20.95 13.57 7.63
C GLU A 105 19.87 12.87 6.78
N HIS A 106 19.94 11.54 6.63
CA HIS A 106 18.92 10.78 5.90
C HIS A 106 17.54 10.86 6.57
N ILE A 107 17.47 10.83 7.90
CA ILE A 107 16.21 10.99 8.64
C ILE A 107 15.65 12.39 8.42
N LEU A 108 16.48 13.43 8.52
CA LEU A 108 16.05 14.81 8.33
C LEU A 108 15.47 15.02 6.92
N LYS A 109 16.15 14.53 5.89
CA LYS A 109 15.67 14.57 4.50
C LYS A 109 14.32 13.88 4.33
N SER A 110 14.17 12.69 4.89
CA SER A 110 12.92 11.92 4.82
C SER A 110 11.79 12.68 5.54
N ASN A 111 12.06 13.23 6.73
CA ASN A 111 11.10 14.02 7.50
C ASN A 111 10.66 15.29 6.75
N ILE A 112 11.60 16.03 6.14
CA ILE A 112 11.28 17.22 5.36
C ILE A 112 10.36 16.85 4.20
N LEU A 113 10.70 15.78 3.47
CA LEU A 113 9.92 15.29 2.34
C LEU A 113 8.51 14.84 2.76
N GLU A 114 8.39 14.08 3.84
CA GLU A 114 7.11 13.64 4.43
C GLU A 114 6.24 14.85 4.79
N ASN A 115 6.79 15.82 5.54
CA ASN A 115 6.05 16.99 5.99
C ASN A 115 5.61 17.88 4.82
N MET A 116 6.48 18.12 3.84
CA MET A 116 6.14 18.90 2.66
C MET A 116 5.07 18.21 1.81
N LEU A 117 5.19 16.89 1.59
CA LEU A 117 4.17 16.12 0.88
C LEU A 117 2.82 16.17 1.60
N TYR A 118 2.82 15.89 2.90
CA TYR A 118 1.61 15.86 3.71
C TYR A 118 0.94 17.24 3.75
N SER A 119 1.70 18.30 3.99
CA SER A 119 1.21 19.68 4.00
C SER A 119 0.66 20.12 2.64
N SER A 120 1.38 19.82 1.55
CA SER A 120 0.97 20.20 0.20
C SER A 120 -0.31 19.47 -0.22
N LEU A 121 -0.42 18.17 0.05
CA LEU A 121 -1.63 17.40 -0.22
C LEU A 121 -2.84 17.89 0.60
N ASN A 122 -2.65 18.22 1.88
CA ASN A 122 -3.73 18.79 2.71
C ASN A 122 -4.14 20.19 2.23
N SER A 123 -3.17 21.02 1.83
CA SER A 123 -3.44 22.34 1.25
C SER A 123 -4.23 22.21 -0.06
N LEU A 124 -3.85 21.26 -0.93
CA LEU A 124 -4.60 20.98 -2.16
C LEU A 124 -6.02 20.52 -1.88
N ARG A 125 -6.23 19.69 -0.86
CA ARG A 125 -7.57 19.26 -0.43
C ARG A 125 -8.42 20.44 0.05
N LEU A 126 -7.83 21.38 0.80
CA LEU A 126 -8.53 22.56 1.30
C LEU A 126 -8.87 23.55 0.18
N ILE A 127 -7.95 23.76 -0.77
CA ILE A 127 -8.14 24.72 -1.88
C ILE A 127 -9.09 24.15 -2.94
N ASN A 128 -8.97 22.86 -3.27
CA ASN A 128 -9.80 22.19 -4.28
C ASN A 128 -11.00 21.43 -3.68
N TYR A 129 -11.57 21.95 -2.58
CA TYR A 129 -12.60 21.30 -1.75
C TYR A 129 -13.74 20.65 -2.55
N ASN A 130 -14.10 21.21 -3.71
CA ASN A 130 -15.21 20.71 -4.54
C ASN A 130 -14.79 19.73 -5.66
N ASN A 131 -13.53 19.75 -6.12
CA ASN A 131 -13.11 19.01 -7.32
C ASN A 131 -12.25 17.77 -7.03
N LEU A 132 -11.51 17.75 -5.92
CA LEU A 132 -10.63 16.64 -5.56
C LEU A 132 -11.06 16.04 -4.22
N LYS A 133 -11.74 14.89 -4.26
CA LYS A 133 -12.19 14.16 -3.08
C LYS A 133 -11.18 13.06 -2.72
N PHE A 134 -10.19 13.38 -1.90
CA PHE A 134 -9.22 12.41 -1.40
C PHE A 134 -8.85 12.63 0.07
N GLN A 135 -8.35 11.58 0.71
CA GLN A 135 -7.84 11.62 2.08
C GLN A 135 -6.34 11.31 2.12
N VAL A 136 -5.62 11.99 3.02
CA VAL A 136 -4.22 11.70 3.33
C VAL A 136 -4.17 11.12 4.73
N ILE A 137 -3.60 9.92 4.86
CA ILE A 137 -3.52 9.19 6.12
C ILE A 137 -2.06 8.89 6.42
N SER A 138 -1.58 9.40 7.54
CA SER A 138 -0.27 9.01 8.07
C SER A 138 -0.40 7.66 8.80
N VAL A 139 0.40 6.66 8.40
CA VAL A 139 0.32 5.29 8.95
C VAL A 139 1.51 4.96 9.85
N ASN A 140 1.25 4.21 10.91
CA ASN A 140 2.29 3.77 11.85
C ASN A 140 3.00 2.51 11.32
N PRO A 141 4.32 2.54 11.09
CA PRO A 141 5.04 1.36 10.60
C PRO A 141 5.07 0.19 11.58
N GLN A 142 4.97 0.44 12.89
CA GLN A 142 4.93 -0.64 13.87
C GLN A 142 3.64 -1.44 13.79
N VAL A 143 2.50 -0.78 13.53
CA VAL A 143 1.19 -1.44 13.40
C VAL A 143 1.19 -2.40 12.21
N MET A 144 1.71 -1.95 11.06
CA MET A 144 1.86 -2.80 9.87
C MET A 144 2.78 -4.00 10.16
N SER A 145 3.95 -3.75 10.74
CA SER A 145 4.93 -4.81 11.03
C SER A 145 4.36 -5.87 11.99
N SER A 146 3.78 -5.45 13.12
CA SER A 146 3.21 -6.36 14.12
C SER A 146 2.03 -7.15 13.56
N TYR A 147 1.18 -6.51 12.76
CA TYR A 147 0.06 -7.20 12.10
C TYR A 147 0.55 -8.36 11.23
N TRP A 148 1.54 -8.14 10.37
CA TRP A 148 2.01 -9.18 9.45
C TRP A 148 2.78 -10.31 10.14
N VAL A 149 3.47 -10.01 11.24
CA VAL A 149 4.04 -11.05 12.13
C VAL A 149 2.92 -11.92 12.70
N ASN A 150 1.93 -11.32 13.36
CA ASN A 150 0.80 -12.06 13.95
C ASN A 150 0.01 -12.84 12.88
N TYR A 151 -0.17 -12.23 11.71
CA TYR A 151 -0.85 -12.84 10.58
C TYR A 151 -0.10 -14.09 10.10
N TYR A 152 1.22 -14.03 9.97
CA TYR A 152 2.04 -15.20 9.64
C TYR A 152 1.92 -16.27 10.72
N GLU A 153 2.04 -15.89 11.99
CA GLU A 153 1.99 -16.85 13.10
C GLU A 153 0.66 -17.61 13.18
N ASN A 154 -0.45 -16.91 13.00
CA ASN A 154 -1.79 -17.50 12.98
C ASN A 154 -2.03 -18.40 11.76
N ASN A 155 -1.23 -18.26 10.71
CA ASN A 155 -1.39 -18.96 9.43
C ASN A 155 -0.18 -19.83 9.06
N LYS A 156 0.69 -20.19 10.03
CA LYS A 156 1.92 -20.98 9.77
C LYS A 156 1.68 -22.24 8.92
N ASN A 157 0.53 -22.90 9.12
CA ASN A 157 0.14 -24.09 8.35
C ASN A 157 -0.10 -23.83 6.85
N ASN A 158 -0.52 -22.62 6.49
CA ASN A 158 -0.73 -22.20 5.10
C ASN A 158 0.57 -21.73 4.44
N TYR A 159 1.55 -21.33 5.25
CA TYR A 159 2.86 -20.82 4.84
C TYR A 159 4.01 -21.80 5.08
N LYS A 160 3.72 -23.11 5.11
CA LYS A 160 4.69 -24.23 5.31
C LYS A 160 5.95 -24.21 4.41
N LEU A 161 6.03 -23.25 3.48
CA LEU A 161 7.13 -23.04 2.55
C LEU A 161 8.12 -21.96 2.98
N ILE A 162 7.84 -21.15 4.02
CA ILE A 162 8.83 -20.20 4.55
C ILE A 162 9.73 -20.94 5.55
N PRO A 163 11.01 -21.20 5.23
CA PRO A 163 11.91 -21.86 6.15
C PRO A 163 12.17 -20.97 7.36
N GLU A 164 12.01 -21.51 8.58
CA GLU A 164 12.19 -20.74 9.82
C GLU A 164 13.57 -20.08 9.90
N ASN A 165 14.60 -20.76 9.40
CA ASN A 165 15.97 -20.23 9.34
C ASN A 165 16.13 -18.96 8.47
N LYS A 166 15.18 -18.65 7.58
CA LYS A 166 15.21 -17.42 6.76
C LYS A 166 14.58 -16.22 7.46
N ILE A 167 13.67 -16.46 8.40
CA ILE A 167 12.86 -15.42 9.04
C ILE A 167 13.14 -15.27 10.54
N PHE A 168 14.08 -16.04 11.08
CA PHE A 168 14.40 -16.04 12.50
C PHE A 168 15.77 -15.40 12.73
N ASP A 169 15.82 -14.36 13.55
CA ASP A 169 17.07 -13.77 14.04
C ASP A 169 17.60 -14.62 15.18
N LYS A 170 18.59 -15.47 14.88
CA LYS A 170 19.23 -16.35 15.86
C LYS A 170 19.83 -15.59 17.05
N LYS A 171 20.25 -14.33 16.88
CA LYS A 171 20.87 -13.55 17.97
C LYS A 171 19.83 -13.07 18.98
N LYS A 172 18.64 -12.73 18.49
CA LYS A 172 17.55 -12.18 19.31
C LYS A 172 16.50 -13.22 19.70
N ASN A 173 16.60 -14.42 19.14
CA ASN A 173 15.64 -15.50 19.33
C ASN A 173 14.20 -15.05 19.00
N GLU A 174 14.05 -14.23 17.95
CA GLU A 174 12.78 -13.64 17.53
C GLU A 174 12.61 -13.71 16.01
N ILE A 175 11.39 -13.51 15.54
CA ILE A 175 11.10 -13.39 14.10
C ILE A 175 11.70 -12.06 13.60
N ASP A 176 12.57 -12.14 12.61
CA ASP A 176 13.01 -10.98 11.83
C ASP A 176 11.83 -10.51 10.97
N SER A 177 11.12 -9.51 11.50
CA SER A 177 9.97 -8.90 10.84
C SER A 177 10.28 -8.40 9.44
N LYS A 178 11.52 -7.94 9.16
CA LYS A 178 11.90 -7.44 7.85
C LYS A 178 11.99 -8.58 6.86
N GLN A 179 12.71 -9.65 7.22
CA GLN A 179 12.82 -10.82 6.35
C GLN A 179 11.47 -11.47 6.11
N LEU A 180 10.65 -11.60 7.15
CA LEU A 180 9.31 -12.15 7.03
C LEU A 180 8.48 -11.40 5.97
N ARG A 181 8.47 -10.07 6.00
CA ARG A 181 7.69 -9.25 5.06
C ARG A 181 8.10 -9.48 3.61
N ILE A 182 9.41 -9.55 3.35
CA ILE A 182 9.94 -9.86 2.02
C ILE A 182 9.53 -11.28 1.58
N GLN A 183 9.66 -12.27 2.46
CA GLN A 183 9.30 -13.66 2.15
C GLN A 183 7.80 -13.83 1.89
N LEU A 184 6.94 -13.14 2.65
CA LEU A 184 5.49 -13.13 2.42
C LEU A 184 5.17 -12.62 1.03
N VAL A 185 5.68 -11.44 0.67
CA VAL A 185 5.43 -10.80 -0.62
C VAL A 185 6.00 -11.63 -1.77
N TYR A 186 7.23 -12.12 -1.63
CA TYR A 186 7.85 -13.01 -2.62
C TYR A 186 6.99 -14.26 -2.86
N ASN A 187 6.54 -14.94 -1.80
CA ASN A 187 5.72 -16.14 -1.95
C ASN A 187 4.38 -15.83 -2.60
N TRP A 188 3.74 -14.71 -2.28
CA TRP A 188 2.51 -14.31 -2.96
C TRP A 188 2.75 -14.05 -4.45
N LEU A 189 3.85 -13.38 -4.81
CA LEU A 189 4.24 -13.18 -6.21
C LEU A 189 4.53 -14.50 -6.93
N ASP A 190 5.32 -15.38 -6.33
CA ASP A 190 5.59 -16.72 -6.88
C ASP A 190 4.29 -17.48 -7.12
N ASN A 191 3.32 -17.39 -6.20
CA ASN A 191 2.03 -18.05 -6.35
C ASN A 191 1.19 -17.44 -7.48
N ILE A 192 1.13 -16.11 -7.58
CA ILE A 192 0.37 -15.41 -8.63
C ILE A 192 0.96 -15.77 -10.01
N LEU A 193 2.28 -15.74 -10.14
CA LEU A 193 2.98 -15.92 -11.41
C LEU A 193 3.10 -17.40 -11.81
N SER A 194 3.30 -18.31 -10.85
CA SER A 194 3.42 -19.75 -11.11
C SER A 194 2.07 -20.44 -11.38
N ASN A 195 0.94 -19.88 -10.92
CA ASN A 195 -0.40 -20.47 -11.15
C ASN A 195 -0.83 -20.49 -12.63
N ASN A 196 -0.13 -19.78 -13.52
CA ASN A 196 -0.28 -19.91 -14.97
C ASN A 196 0.36 -21.19 -15.55
N SER A 197 1.07 -21.97 -14.73
CA SER A 197 1.68 -23.25 -15.13
C SER A 197 0.99 -24.42 -14.40
N ASN A 198 0.66 -25.46 -15.16
CA ASN A 198 -0.10 -26.65 -14.74
C ASN A 198 0.60 -27.49 -13.62
N LYS A 199 0.72 -26.97 -12.40
CA LYS A 199 1.22 -27.72 -11.23
C LYS A 199 0.21 -27.71 -10.07
N THR A 200 -0.51 -28.83 -9.99
CA THR A 200 -1.15 -29.49 -8.83
C THR A 200 -1.47 -28.68 -7.55
N LYS A 201 -2.79 -28.42 -7.37
CA LYS A 201 -3.64 -28.64 -6.18
C LYS A 201 -3.02 -28.49 -4.76
N LYS A 202 -2.42 -27.34 -4.44
CA LYS A 202 -2.54 -26.78 -3.08
C LYS A 202 -3.02 -25.34 -3.21
N SER A 203 -4.11 -25.00 -2.53
CA SER A 203 -4.63 -23.63 -2.46
C SER A 203 -3.55 -22.71 -1.91
N LYS A 204 -2.80 -22.06 -2.80
CA LYS A 204 -1.78 -21.10 -2.43
C LYS A 204 -2.47 -19.76 -2.22
N PHE A 205 -2.73 -19.41 -0.96
CA PHE A 205 -3.41 -18.17 -0.62
C PHE A 205 -2.59 -16.95 -1.11
N THR A 206 -3.30 -15.99 -1.72
CA THR A 206 -2.77 -14.68 -2.13
C THR A 206 -3.77 -13.61 -1.67
N PRO A 207 -3.34 -12.55 -0.96
CA PRO A 207 -4.27 -11.56 -0.42
C PRO A 207 -4.69 -10.50 -1.44
N PHE A 208 -4.11 -10.49 -2.64
CA PHE A 208 -4.35 -9.51 -3.69
C PHE A 208 -4.29 -10.17 -5.08
N ASN A 209 -4.77 -9.43 -6.08
CA ASN A 209 -4.58 -9.70 -7.50
C ASN A 209 -3.73 -8.58 -8.12
N ILE A 210 -3.11 -8.86 -9.26
CA ILE A 210 -2.38 -7.87 -10.05
C ILE A 210 -3.22 -7.55 -11.29
N SER A 211 -3.27 -6.28 -11.70
CA SER A 211 -3.96 -5.88 -12.92
C SER A 211 -3.41 -6.64 -14.13
N ASN A 212 -4.28 -7.01 -15.07
CA ASN A 212 -3.87 -7.61 -16.33
C ASN A 212 -2.93 -6.68 -17.13
N ASP A 213 -3.01 -5.36 -16.92
CA ASP A 213 -2.11 -4.42 -17.59
C ASP A 213 -0.64 -4.62 -17.19
N LEU A 214 -0.39 -5.11 -15.96
CA LEU A 214 0.95 -5.44 -15.44
C LEU A 214 1.35 -6.90 -15.74
N LEU A 215 0.39 -7.74 -16.12
CA LEU A 215 0.57 -9.15 -16.43
C LEU A 215 0.33 -9.38 -17.93
N THR A 216 1.39 -9.23 -18.73
CA THR A 216 1.32 -9.56 -20.17
C THR A 216 1.66 -11.03 -20.42
N ASP A 217 1.37 -11.53 -21.63
CA ASP A 217 1.60 -12.93 -22.05
C ASP A 217 3.07 -13.40 -21.97
N LYS A 218 4.00 -12.54 -21.58
CA LYS A 218 5.43 -12.86 -21.38
C LYS A 218 5.70 -13.63 -20.07
N ASN A 219 4.89 -14.65 -19.77
CA ASN A 219 5.04 -15.54 -18.60
C ASN A 219 6.45 -16.14 -18.46
N ASN A 220 7.17 -16.33 -19.58
CA ASN A 220 8.52 -16.89 -19.57
C ASN A 220 9.53 -15.99 -18.84
N GLN A 221 9.45 -14.66 -19.00
CA GLN A 221 10.40 -13.73 -18.37
C GLN A 221 10.25 -13.69 -16.85
N PHE A 222 9.01 -13.75 -16.34
CA PHE A 222 8.74 -13.85 -14.91
C PHE A 222 9.31 -15.15 -14.32
N ASN A 223 9.14 -16.27 -15.03
CA ASN A 223 9.68 -17.56 -14.61
C ASN A 223 11.20 -17.57 -14.55
N ASP A 224 11.88 -16.85 -15.43
CA ASP A 224 13.35 -16.74 -15.42
C ASP A 224 13.82 -16.01 -14.16
N ILE A 225 13.15 -14.91 -13.77
CA ILE A 225 13.44 -14.18 -12.53
C ILE A 225 13.21 -15.06 -11.29
N LEU A 226 12.10 -15.81 -11.25
CA LEU A 226 11.80 -16.72 -10.14
C LEU A 226 12.88 -17.80 -9.96
N LYS A 227 13.50 -18.26 -11.06
CA LYS A 227 14.58 -19.27 -11.06
C LYS A 227 15.96 -18.72 -10.73
N LEU A 228 16.16 -17.40 -10.69
CA LEU A 228 17.47 -16.81 -10.38
C LEU A 228 18.02 -17.32 -9.03
N LYS A 229 19.31 -17.60 -8.98
CA LYS A 229 20.03 -17.94 -7.73
C LYS A 229 20.41 -16.66 -6.97
N THR A 230 19.42 -15.87 -6.60
CA THR A 230 19.57 -14.63 -5.83
C THR A 230 18.65 -14.62 -4.61
N ASN A 231 18.86 -13.70 -3.68
CA ASN A 231 17.97 -13.54 -2.53
C ASN A 231 16.56 -13.05 -2.97
N GLU A 232 15.55 -13.31 -2.13
CA GLU A 232 14.17 -12.99 -2.44
C GLU A 232 13.91 -11.49 -2.52
N SER A 233 14.64 -10.67 -1.77
CA SER A 233 14.54 -9.20 -1.85
C SER A 233 14.85 -8.68 -3.26
N LYS A 234 15.93 -9.18 -3.87
CA LYS A 234 16.29 -8.84 -5.24
C LYS A 234 15.24 -9.37 -6.22
N LYS A 235 14.74 -10.60 -6.04
CA LYS A 235 13.68 -11.14 -6.90
C LYS A 235 12.41 -10.29 -6.88
N VAL A 236 11.96 -9.85 -5.71
CA VAL A 236 10.80 -8.95 -5.58
C VAL A 236 11.05 -7.68 -6.38
N TYR A 237 12.23 -7.07 -6.26
CA TYR A 237 12.59 -5.88 -7.03
C TYR A 237 12.54 -6.12 -8.55
N GLU A 238 13.21 -7.16 -9.04
CA GLU A 238 13.29 -7.47 -10.46
C GLU A 238 11.90 -7.80 -11.05
N LEU A 239 11.08 -8.56 -10.32
CA LEU A 239 9.72 -8.89 -10.73
C LEU A 239 8.86 -7.63 -10.89
N VAL A 240 8.90 -6.73 -9.91
CA VAL A 240 8.13 -5.49 -9.95
C VAL A 240 8.66 -4.55 -11.03
N ASN A 241 9.98 -4.47 -11.23
CA ASN A 241 10.55 -3.70 -12.32
C ASN A 241 10.07 -4.23 -13.69
N LEU A 242 10.08 -5.54 -13.88
CA LEU A 242 9.56 -6.17 -15.10
C LEU A 242 8.07 -5.88 -15.30
N MET A 243 7.25 -5.91 -14.24
CA MET A 243 5.83 -5.54 -14.33
C MET A 243 5.65 -4.10 -14.84
N ASN A 244 6.46 -3.16 -14.37
CA ASN A 244 6.38 -1.77 -14.83
C ASN A 244 6.86 -1.59 -16.28
N GLU A 245 7.93 -2.28 -16.68
CA GLU A 245 8.41 -2.28 -18.07
C GLU A 245 7.35 -2.83 -19.05
N LEU A 246 6.61 -3.85 -18.60
CA LEU A 246 5.57 -4.51 -19.40
C LEU A 246 4.20 -3.84 -19.32
N ASN A 247 4.01 -2.84 -18.44
CA ASN A 247 2.72 -2.22 -18.20
C ASN A 247 2.09 -1.75 -19.53
N LEU A 248 0.85 -2.15 -19.83
CA LEU A 248 0.17 -1.71 -21.05
C LEU A 248 -0.49 -0.34 -20.90
N ASN A 249 -0.79 0.07 -19.67
CA ASN A 249 -1.41 1.34 -19.37
C ASN A 249 -0.36 2.47 -19.37
N ASN A 250 -0.31 3.21 -20.48
CA ASN A 250 0.64 4.32 -20.64
C ASN A 250 0.36 5.50 -19.68
N ASP A 251 -0.86 5.68 -19.20
CA ASP A 251 -1.20 6.74 -18.24
C ASP A 251 -0.61 6.43 -16.85
N LEU A 252 -0.38 5.15 -16.55
CA LEU A 252 0.27 4.67 -15.33
C LEU A 252 1.76 4.34 -15.53
N LYS A 253 2.34 4.64 -16.69
CA LYS A 253 3.79 4.54 -16.87
C LYS A 253 4.45 5.80 -16.37
N ILE A 254 5.46 5.62 -15.52
CA ILE A 254 6.38 6.71 -15.21
C ILE A 254 7.20 6.97 -16.47
N LYS A 255 6.97 8.13 -17.09
CA LYS A 255 7.75 8.60 -18.25
C LYS A 255 9.15 8.98 -17.78
N LEU A 256 10.04 8.00 -17.69
CA LEU A 256 11.46 8.24 -17.49
C LEU A 256 12.12 8.49 -18.86
N ASN A 257 12.99 9.49 -18.95
CA ASN A 257 13.81 9.70 -20.14
C ASN A 257 14.76 8.50 -20.32
N LYS A 258 15.06 8.09 -21.56
CA LYS A 258 15.92 6.92 -21.86
C LYS A 258 17.25 6.93 -21.07
N ASN A 259 17.92 8.09 -21.02
CA ASN A 259 19.16 8.26 -20.27
C ASN A 259 18.99 8.00 -18.76
N GLN A 260 17.82 8.30 -18.18
CA GLN A 260 17.51 8.04 -16.78
C GLN A 260 17.26 6.54 -16.50
N SER A 261 16.63 5.82 -17.44
CA SER A 261 16.37 4.38 -17.29
C SER A 261 17.66 3.57 -17.21
N ASP A 262 18.63 3.90 -18.07
CA ASP A 262 19.95 3.26 -18.07
C ASP A 262 20.80 3.67 -16.84
N LEU A 263 20.64 4.91 -16.36
CA LEU A 263 21.28 5.40 -15.13
C LEU A 263 20.68 4.76 -13.85
N LEU A 264 19.36 4.53 -13.83
CA LEU A 264 18.64 3.85 -12.74
C LEU A 264 19.10 2.39 -12.59
N LYS A 265 19.28 1.69 -13.73
CA LYS A 265 19.76 0.30 -13.75
C LYS A 265 21.23 0.15 -13.34
N SER A 266 22.05 1.20 -13.52
CA SER A 266 23.49 1.15 -13.24
C SER A 266 23.87 1.64 -11.83
N ILE A 267 23.04 2.45 -11.15
CA ILE A 267 23.36 3.05 -9.85
C ILE A 267 22.91 2.20 -8.65
N GLU A 268 21.85 1.40 -8.76
CA GLU A 268 21.51 0.45 -7.70
C GLU A 268 22.46 -0.76 -7.72
N ILE A 269 23.65 -0.59 -7.14
CA ILE A 269 24.70 -1.62 -7.01
C ILE A 269 24.16 -2.88 -6.29
N ASN A 270 23.10 -2.75 -5.49
CA ASN A 270 22.37 -3.87 -4.90
C ASN A 270 20.88 -3.50 -4.75
N PRO A 271 20.04 -3.80 -5.75
CA PRO A 271 18.62 -3.49 -5.66
C PRO A 271 17.97 -4.29 -4.54
N LYS A 272 17.15 -3.60 -3.74
CA LYS A 272 16.44 -4.19 -2.60
C LYS A 272 14.94 -3.95 -2.72
N GLY A 273 14.18 -5.04 -2.59
CA GLY A 273 12.72 -5.07 -2.63
C GLY A 273 12.05 -4.99 -1.26
N ASP A 274 12.76 -4.61 -0.19
CA ASP A 274 12.16 -4.37 1.12
C ASP A 274 11.21 -3.17 1.09
N ASP A 275 11.62 -2.05 0.49
CA ASP A 275 10.75 -0.87 0.37
C ASP A 275 9.49 -1.18 -0.48
N LEU A 276 9.65 -2.00 -1.53
CA LEU A 276 8.53 -2.49 -2.35
C LEU A 276 7.57 -3.31 -1.50
N SER A 277 8.10 -4.28 -0.76
CA SER A 277 7.31 -5.13 0.12
C SER A 277 6.52 -4.30 1.14
N ASP A 278 7.19 -3.35 1.80
CA ASP A 278 6.58 -2.53 2.85
C ASP A 278 5.44 -1.66 2.30
N SER A 279 5.61 -1.07 1.11
CA SER A 279 4.57 -0.26 0.47
C SER A 279 3.29 -1.06 0.12
N LEU A 280 3.43 -2.29 -0.40
CA LEU A 280 2.28 -3.17 -0.67
C LEU A 280 1.61 -3.60 0.64
N LEU A 281 2.40 -4.01 1.61
CA LEU A 281 1.93 -4.48 2.91
C LEU A 281 1.22 -3.39 3.70
N HIS A 282 1.62 -2.12 3.56
CA HIS A 282 0.91 -0.98 4.11
C HIS A 282 -0.48 -0.81 3.48
N GLY A 283 -0.57 -0.84 2.15
CA GLY A 283 -1.86 -0.73 1.46
C GLY A 283 -2.81 -1.89 1.79
N LEU A 284 -2.31 -3.13 1.80
CA LEU A 284 -3.11 -4.30 2.19
C LEU A 284 -3.53 -4.26 3.66
N ASN A 285 -2.63 -3.90 4.57
CA ASN A 285 -2.96 -3.78 6.00
C ASN A 285 -4.11 -2.80 6.23
N TRP A 286 -4.05 -1.63 5.57
CA TRP A 286 -5.08 -0.61 5.69
C TRP A 286 -6.44 -1.12 5.18
N LEU A 287 -6.48 -1.75 4.01
CA LEU A 287 -7.72 -2.32 3.47
C LEU A 287 -8.32 -3.40 4.38
N ILE A 288 -7.47 -4.26 4.96
CA ILE A 288 -7.92 -5.29 5.90
C ILE A 288 -8.46 -4.64 7.18
N PHE A 289 -7.80 -3.59 7.68
CA PHE A 289 -8.24 -2.86 8.85
C PHE A 289 -9.62 -2.24 8.62
N GLU A 290 -9.85 -1.59 7.48
CA GLU A 290 -11.16 -1.04 7.13
C GLU A 290 -12.24 -2.09 7.01
N LYS A 291 -11.94 -3.21 6.34
CA LYS A 291 -12.86 -4.34 6.27
C LYS A 291 -13.23 -4.86 7.67
N ASN A 292 -12.24 -4.96 8.57
CA ASN A 292 -12.46 -5.44 9.93
C ASN A 292 -13.31 -4.48 10.75
N LYS A 293 -13.15 -3.15 10.59
CA LYS A 293 -14.04 -2.18 11.23
C LYS A 293 -15.50 -2.37 10.81
N ILE A 294 -15.74 -2.57 9.51
CA ILE A 294 -17.09 -2.82 8.99
C ILE A 294 -17.66 -4.13 9.55
N ASN A 295 -16.86 -5.20 9.58
CA ASN A 295 -17.27 -6.47 10.15
C ASN A 295 -17.63 -6.35 11.63
N LEU A 296 -16.82 -5.61 12.39
CA LEU A 296 -17.05 -5.36 13.80
C LEU A 296 -18.34 -4.56 14.01
N PHE A 297 -18.57 -3.50 13.22
CA PHE A 297 -19.81 -2.73 13.27
C PHE A 297 -21.05 -3.59 12.97
N ASN A 298 -20.99 -4.41 11.93
CA ASN A 298 -22.08 -5.32 11.58
C ASN A 298 -22.34 -6.34 12.69
N PHE A 299 -21.26 -6.88 13.29
CA PHE A 299 -21.36 -7.79 14.44
C PHE A 299 -22.05 -7.11 15.63
N ILE A 300 -21.62 -5.90 16.00
CA ILE A 300 -22.18 -5.13 17.11
C ILE A 300 -23.66 -4.79 16.87
N ASN A 301 -24.02 -4.35 15.65
CA ASN A 301 -25.40 -4.01 15.34
C ASN A 301 -26.33 -5.23 15.38
N ASN A 302 -25.87 -6.35 14.84
CA ASN A 302 -26.61 -7.62 14.84
C ASN A 302 -26.63 -8.31 16.21
N TYR A 303 -25.79 -7.89 17.15
CA TYR A 303 -25.81 -8.39 18.52
C TYR A 303 -27.13 -8.01 19.19
N LYS A 304 -28.00 -8.99 19.43
CA LYS A 304 -29.25 -8.81 20.17
C LYS A 304 -28.91 -8.65 21.64
N ILE A 305 -29.24 -7.49 22.18
CA ILE A 305 -29.22 -7.29 23.63
C ILE A 305 -30.43 -8.03 24.19
N ASN A 306 -30.18 -9.01 25.06
CA ASN A 306 -31.24 -9.69 25.79
C ASN A 306 -31.57 -8.88 27.06
N ASP A 307 -32.80 -9.02 27.59
CA ASP A 307 -33.22 -8.27 28.78
C ASP A 307 -32.39 -8.56 30.04
N GLY A 308 -31.64 -9.67 30.05
CA GLY A 308 -30.67 -10.02 31.11
C GLY A 308 -29.24 -9.52 30.91
N ASP A 309 -28.94 -8.83 29.80
CA ASP A 309 -27.59 -8.29 29.58
C ASP A 309 -27.31 -7.10 30.50
N ASN A 310 -26.15 -7.14 31.16
CA ASN A 310 -25.72 -6.09 32.09
C ASN A 310 -25.69 -4.71 31.40
N LEU A 311 -26.00 -3.65 32.16
CA LEU A 311 -26.02 -2.24 31.73
C LEU A 311 -24.75 -1.85 30.95
N ASN A 312 -23.60 -2.43 31.32
CA ASN A 312 -22.31 -2.23 30.66
C ASN A 312 -22.31 -2.68 29.19
N ASN A 313 -22.97 -3.81 28.85
CA ASN A 313 -23.03 -4.31 27.47
C ASN A 313 -23.89 -3.40 26.59
N LYS A 314 -24.99 -2.87 27.16
CA LYS A 314 -25.86 -1.89 26.51
C LYS A 314 -25.10 -0.59 26.21
N GLN A 315 -24.36 -0.07 27.20
CA GLN A 315 -23.53 1.13 27.05
C GLN A 315 -22.40 0.93 26.04
N LEU A 316 -21.70 -0.22 26.09
CA LEU A 316 -20.62 -0.53 25.15
C LEU A 316 -21.11 -0.58 23.70
N LYS A 317 -22.28 -1.20 23.44
CA LYS A 317 -22.89 -1.19 22.11
C LYS A 317 -23.16 0.24 21.62
N LEU A 318 -23.76 1.08 22.46
CA LEU A 318 -24.06 2.49 22.10
C LEU A 318 -22.78 3.27 21.76
N ILE A 319 -21.75 3.18 22.60
CA ILE A 319 -20.46 3.87 22.39
C ILE A 319 -19.84 3.43 21.07
N LEU A 320 -19.73 2.12 20.83
CA LEU A 320 -19.09 1.60 19.63
C LEU A 320 -19.88 1.92 18.34
N THR A 321 -21.21 1.89 18.41
CA THR A 321 -22.06 2.29 17.28
C THR A 321 -21.88 3.78 16.98
N GLU A 322 -21.81 4.64 18.00
CA GLU A 322 -21.63 6.09 17.82
C GLU A 322 -20.23 6.44 17.31
N ASP A 323 -19.19 5.84 17.87
CA ASP A 323 -17.81 5.99 17.39
C ASP A 323 -17.67 5.58 15.92
N PHE A 324 -18.34 4.50 15.52
CA PHE A 324 -18.32 4.06 14.13
C PHE A 324 -19.12 4.98 13.21
N LYS A 325 -20.26 5.54 13.67
CA LYS A 325 -20.99 6.57 12.91
C LYS A 325 -20.13 7.82 12.72
N ASN A 326 -19.46 8.28 13.77
CA ASN A 326 -18.53 9.40 13.71
C ASN A 326 -17.37 9.13 12.75
N TYR A 327 -16.83 7.91 12.78
CA TYR A 327 -15.83 7.46 11.82
C TYR A 327 -16.35 7.49 10.37
N LEU A 328 -17.52 6.92 10.09
CA LEU A 328 -18.13 6.97 8.76
C LEU A 328 -18.44 8.39 8.32
N ASN A 329 -18.90 9.25 9.23
CA ASN A 329 -19.14 10.66 8.95
C ASN A 329 -17.83 11.38 8.61
N SER A 330 -16.72 11.05 9.28
CA SER A 330 -15.39 11.58 8.92
C SER A 330 -14.94 11.14 7.52
N LEU A 331 -15.35 9.95 7.06
CA LEU A 331 -15.16 9.50 5.68
C LEU A 331 -16.10 10.22 4.70
N LYS A 332 -17.30 10.56 5.15
CA LYS A 332 -18.36 11.28 4.40
C LYS A 332 -18.26 12.81 4.45
N LEU A 333 -17.20 13.42 4.99
CA LEU A 333 -16.94 14.87 4.90
C LEU A 333 -16.70 15.38 3.44
N THR A 334 -17.24 14.67 2.45
CA THR A 334 -17.32 15.01 1.03
C THR A 334 -18.74 14.81 0.44
N GLU A 335 -19.78 14.70 1.28
CA GLU A 335 -21.19 14.85 0.87
C GLU A 335 -21.78 16.12 1.50
N SER A 336 -21.38 17.28 0.97
CA SER A 336 -22.17 18.52 0.95
C SER A 336 -21.83 19.29 -0.32
#